data_AF-A0A1D1UKK7-F1
#
_entry.id   AF-A0A1D1UKK7-F1
#
_cell.length_a   1.000
_cell.length_b   1.000
_cell.length_c   1.000
_cell.angle_alpha   90.00
_cell.angle_beta   90.00
_cell.angle_gamma   90.00
#
_symmetry.space_group_name_H-M   'P 1'
#
loop_
_entity.id
_entity.type
_entity.pdbx_description
1 polymer ?
#
loop_
_entity_poly.entity_id
_entity_poly.type
_entity_poly.pdbx_seq_one_letter_code
_entity_poly.pdbx_strand_id
1 'polypeptide(L)'
;MEKAPVKCHTSLQKVILEPKARTSRWLSSAFPEADWSTTEARLASADYFSHNLRSPVQFRHVAGNIPDKAVTIEVSPHGVLQQFMQQTISGASAQACSVSLMDHNSASALTHLYEVLGQLYVRGLHPDVKQLYPIPSLPAPRDTPFLGPAVQWDHSADWRTPHFSDFIHKRCSSAQNTIKVDLLDPLNHHYSQYKFAGQTVFPLGGLINLLANEFYKQSGCTKRKTEHCSDVHSVMCISYANPWASA
;
A
#
# COMPACT_ATOMS: atom_id res chain seq x y z
N MET A 1 18.66 -31.69 -40.01
CA MET A 1 18.76 -31.45 -38.55
C MET A 1 18.39 -32.67 -37.68
N GLU A 2 17.94 -33.79 -38.25
CA GLU A 2 17.29 -34.89 -37.51
C GLU A 2 18.18 -35.69 -36.53
N LYS A 3 19.52 -35.70 -36.72
CA LYS A 3 20.46 -36.45 -35.87
C LYS A 3 20.92 -35.71 -34.60
N ALA A 4 20.81 -34.38 -34.58
CA ALA A 4 21.28 -33.57 -33.45
C ALA A 4 20.43 -33.74 -32.17
N PRO A 5 19.08 -33.82 -32.24
CA PRO A 5 18.23 -33.98 -31.07
C PRO A 5 18.43 -35.32 -30.37
N VAL A 6 18.60 -36.40 -31.14
CA VAL A 6 18.79 -37.76 -30.59
C VAL A 6 20.12 -37.85 -29.83
N LYS A 7 21.20 -37.29 -30.39
CA LYS A 7 22.48 -37.22 -29.69
C LYS A 7 22.41 -36.35 -28.43
N CYS A 8 21.65 -35.25 -28.48
CA CYS A 8 21.43 -34.37 -27.33
C CYS A 8 20.72 -35.12 -26.20
N HIS A 9 19.64 -35.84 -26.50
CA HIS A 9 18.90 -36.63 -25.54
C HIS A 9 19.77 -37.68 -24.82
N THR A 10 20.52 -38.50 -25.58
CA THR A 10 21.42 -39.51 -24.99
C THR A 10 22.51 -38.89 -24.13
N SER A 11 22.95 -37.68 -24.48
CA SER A 11 23.94 -36.95 -23.68
C SER A 11 23.31 -36.37 -22.41
N LEU A 12 22.11 -35.81 -22.49
CA LEU A 12 21.37 -35.27 -21.35
C LEU A 12 20.98 -36.35 -20.34
N GLN A 13 20.66 -37.58 -20.79
CA GLN A 13 20.40 -38.70 -19.89
C GLN A 13 21.62 -39.06 -19.00
N LYS A 14 22.83 -38.82 -19.50
CA LYS A 14 24.06 -39.05 -18.72
C LYS A 14 24.34 -37.92 -17.71
N VAL A 15 23.80 -36.73 -17.96
CA VAL A 15 24.01 -35.54 -17.11
C VAL A 15 22.90 -35.41 -16.07
N ILE A 16 21.65 -35.65 -16.46
CA ILE A 16 20.46 -35.54 -15.61
C ILE A 16 20.06 -36.94 -15.16
N LEU A 17 20.74 -37.43 -14.13
CA LEU A 17 20.52 -38.77 -13.58
C LEU A 17 19.22 -38.87 -12.76
N GLU A 18 18.91 -37.81 -12.01
CA GLU A 18 17.73 -37.72 -11.13
C GLU A 18 16.89 -36.49 -11.48
N PRO A 19 15.91 -36.63 -12.39
CA PRO A 19 15.04 -35.54 -12.79
C PRO A 19 14.21 -35.00 -11.62
N LYS A 20 14.28 -33.70 -11.38
CA LYS A 20 13.50 -33.03 -10.32
C LYS A 20 12.11 -32.62 -10.82
N ALA A 21 11.12 -32.69 -9.94
CA ALA A 21 9.77 -32.23 -10.23
C ALA A 21 9.71 -30.71 -10.41
N ARG A 22 9.01 -30.29 -11.46
CA ARG A 22 8.67 -28.89 -11.74
C ARG A 22 7.57 -28.44 -10.79
N THR A 23 7.59 -27.16 -10.44
CA THR A 23 6.53 -26.54 -9.62
C THR A 23 5.53 -25.83 -10.51
N SER A 24 4.32 -25.57 -10.00
CA SER A 24 3.28 -24.82 -10.70
C SER A 24 3.68 -23.37 -11.06
N ARG A 25 4.74 -22.83 -10.43
CA ARG A 25 5.30 -21.51 -10.76
C ARG A 25 6.05 -21.49 -12.08
N TRP A 26 6.53 -22.64 -12.56
CA TRP A 26 7.21 -22.74 -13.84
C TRP A 26 6.22 -23.17 -14.92
N LEU A 27 5.67 -22.20 -15.65
CA LEU A 27 4.80 -22.45 -16.81
C LEU A 27 5.64 -22.97 -17.99
N SER A 28 5.25 -24.11 -18.59
CA SER A 28 6.00 -24.66 -19.74
C SER A 28 5.60 -23.95 -21.02
N SER A 29 6.58 -23.49 -21.79
CA SER A 29 6.38 -23.08 -23.19
C SER A 29 6.70 -24.20 -24.18
N ALA A 30 7.19 -25.34 -23.71
CA ALA A 30 7.54 -26.50 -24.55
C ALA A 30 6.33 -27.40 -24.82
N PHE A 31 5.41 -27.50 -23.86
CA PHE A 31 4.20 -28.33 -23.92
C PHE A 31 2.93 -27.46 -23.86
N PRO A 32 1.85 -27.86 -24.56
CA PRO A 32 0.53 -27.27 -24.39
C PRO A 32 0.06 -27.39 -22.94
N GLU A 33 -0.77 -26.45 -22.50
CA GLU A 33 -1.26 -26.40 -21.11
C GLU A 33 -2.01 -27.68 -20.70
N ALA A 34 -2.77 -28.28 -21.61
CA ALA A 34 -3.44 -29.57 -21.40
C ALA A 34 -2.47 -30.69 -20.99
N ASP A 35 -1.23 -30.63 -21.49
CA ASP A 35 -0.23 -31.66 -21.31
C ASP A 35 0.71 -31.39 -20.11
N TRP A 36 0.54 -30.28 -19.38
CA TRP A 36 1.41 -29.95 -18.24
C TRP A 36 1.35 -30.97 -17.11
N SER A 37 0.27 -31.75 -17.04
CA SER A 37 0.07 -32.81 -16.06
C SER A 37 0.79 -34.13 -16.41
N THR A 38 1.26 -34.28 -17.64
CA THR A 38 1.95 -35.48 -18.11
C THR A 38 3.28 -35.69 -17.37
N THR A 39 3.72 -36.94 -17.31
CA THR A 39 4.97 -37.32 -16.64
C THR A 39 6.18 -36.60 -17.25
N GLU A 40 6.20 -36.44 -18.57
CA GLU A 40 7.23 -35.78 -19.35
C GLU A 40 7.28 -34.27 -19.06
N ALA A 41 6.11 -33.64 -18.95
CA ALA A 41 6.02 -32.22 -18.62
C ALA A 41 6.27 -31.95 -17.13
N ARG A 42 6.03 -32.89 -16.22
CA ARG A 42 6.20 -32.64 -14.78
C ARG A 42 7.64 -32.67 -14.29
N LEU A 43 8.57 -33.28 -15.03
CA LEU A 43 9.96 -33.43 -14.63
C LEU A 43 10.88 -32.56 -15.47
N ALA A 44 11.92 -31.98 -14.86
CA ALA A 44 13.03 -31.38 -15.57
C ALA A 44 13.99 -32.47 -16.07
N SER A 45 13.50 -33.34 -16.96
CA SER A 45 14.21 -34.52 -17.46
C SER A 45 14.92 -34.27 -18.80
N ALA A 46 15.76 -35.23 -19.20
CA ALA A 46 16.34 -35.25 -20.55
C ALA A 46 15.26 -35.24 -21.64
N ASP A 47 14.13 -35.93 -21.41
CA ASP A 47 12.99 -35.95 -22.33
C ASP A 47 12.37 -34.56 -22.49
N TYR A 48 12.16 -33.84 -21.39
CA TYR A 48 11.60 -32.49 -21.41
C TYR A 48 12.48 -31.52 -22.20
N PHE A 49 13.79 -31.47 -21.92
CA PHE A 49 14.70 -30.56 -22.62
C PHE A 49 14.90 -30.95 -24.09
N SER A 50 14.91 -32.25 -24.40
CA SER A 50 14.97 -32.73 -25.79
C SER A 50 13.68 -32.42 -26.56
N HIS A 51 12.52 -32.45 -25.88
CA HIS A 51 11.26 -32.01 -26.45
C HIS A 51 11.28 -30.50 -26.71
N ASN A 52 11.73 -29.69 -25.74
CA ASN A 52 11.82 -28.24 -25.88
C ASN A 52 12.65 -27.79 -27.09
N LEU A 53 13.73 -28.52 -27.42
CA LEU A 53 14.57 -28.21 -28.59
C LEU A 53 13.94 -28.59 -29.94
N ARG A 54 12.96 -29.51 -29.97
CA ARG A 54 12.32 -29.98 -31.21
C ARG A 54 10.95 -29.35 -31.44
N SER A 55 10.27 -28.98 -30.36
CA SER A 55 8.90 -28.49 -30.39
C SER A 55 8.86 -26.97 -30.52
N PRO A 56 7.83 -26.42 -31.19
CA PRO A 56 7.65 -24.97 -31.27
C PRO A 56 7.36 -24.37 -29.89
N VAL A 57 7.95 -23.21 -29.62
CA VAL A 57 7.81 -22.51 -28.34
C VAL A 57 6.45 -21.78 -28.29
N GLN A 58 5.63 -22.10 -27.29
CA GLN A 58 4.29 -21.53 -27.09
C GLN A 58 4.33 -20.24 -26.24
N PHE A 59 5.21 -19.31 -26.58
CA PHE A 59 5.50 -18.13 -25.76
C PHE A 59 4.26 -17.25 -25.52
N ARG A 60 3.49 -16.93 -26.58
CA ARG A 60 2.33 -16.05 -26.49
C ARG A 60 1.22 -16.62 -25.59
N HIS A 61 0.99 -17.94 -25.66
CA HIS A 61 0.02 -18.63 -24.80
C HIS A 61 0.42 -18.51 -23.33
N VAL A 62 1.68 -18.81 -23.02
CA VAL A 62 2.21 -18.74 -21.65
C VAL A 62 2.22 -17.30 -21.12
N ALA A 63 2.61 -16.33 -21.96
CA ALA A 63 2.64 -14.92 -21.59
C ALA A 63 1.24 -14.34 -21.32
N GLY A 64 0.19 -14.92 -21.92
CA GLY A 64 -1.21 -14.55 -21.63
C GLY A 64 -1.67 -14.91 -20.21
N ASN A 65 -0.97 -15.82 -19.52
CA ASN A 65 -1.25 -16.16 -18.12
C ASN A 65 -0.62 -15.17 -17.12
N ILE A 66 0.08 -14.14 -17.60
CA ILE A 66 0.73 -13.14 -16.75
C ILE A 66 -0.31 -12.10 -16.28
N PRO A 67 -0.39 -11.78 -14.98
CA PRO A 67 -1.32 -10.76 -14.48
C PRO A 67 -1.06 -9.34 -15.02
N ASP A 68 -2.12 -8.54 -15.16
CA ASP A 68 -2.11 -7.18 -15.73
C ASP A 68 -1.19 -6.15 -15.04
N LYS A 69 -0.80 -6.39 -13.78
CA LYS A 69 0.07 -5.52 -12.98
C LYS A 69 1.40 -6.18 -12.63
N ALA A 70 1.77 -7.24 -13.34
CA ALA A 70 3.04 -7.91 -13.14
C ALA A 70 4.20 -7.05 -13.66
N VAL A 71 5.33 -7.15 -12.98
CA VAL A 71 6.63 -6.66 -13.48
C VAL A 71 7.37 -7.86 -14.05
N THR A 72 7.72 -7.81 -15.33
CA THR A 72 8.41 -8.88 -16.03
C THR A 72 9.88 -8.57 -16.18
N ILE A 73 10.73 -9.51 -15.80
CA ILE A 73 12.19 -9.37 -15.83
C ILE A 73 12.74 -10.35 -16.85
N GLU A 74 13.34 -9.83 -17.90
CA GLU A 74 14.04 -10.62 -18.90
C GLU A 74 15.46 -10.94 -18.42
N VAL A 75 15.73 -12.23 -18.24
CA VAL A 75 17.04 -12.76 -17.86
C VAL A 75 17.75 -13.27 -19.12
N SER A 76 18.36 -12.36 -19.84
CA SER A 76 19.05 -12.63 -21.11
C SER A 76 20.17 -11.60 -21.33
N PRO A 77 21.21 -11.90 -22.13
CA PRO A 77 22.29 -10.96 -22.42
C PRO A 77 21.83 -9.71 -23.18
N HIS A 78 20.63 -9.72 -23.78
CA HIS A 78 20.05 -8.59 -24.47
C HIS A 78 18.51 -8.67 -24.48
N GLY A 79 17.84 -7.53 -24.28
CA GLY A 79 16.40 -7.42 -24.07
C GLY A 79 15.52 -7.60 -25.32
N VAL A 80 15.59 -8.75 -25.98
CA VAL A 80 14.86 -9.03 -27.23
C VAL A 80 13.36 -9.22 -26.97
N LEU A 81 13.00 -9.78 -25.82
CA LEU A 81 11.60 -10.12 -25.53
C LEU A 81 10.79 -8.95 -24.98
N GLN A 82 11.44 -7.86 -24.55
CA GLN A 82 10.77 -6.71 -23.97
C GLN A 82 9.59 -6.18 -24.80
N GLN A 83 9.80 -5.96 -26.11
CA GLN A 83 8.75 -5.43 -26.98
C GLN A 83 7.58 -6.40 -27.12
N PHE A 84 7.86 -7.70 -27.24
CA PHE A 84 6.83 -8.73 -27.32
C PHE A 84 6.05 -8.87 -26.01
N MET A 85 6.74 -8.76 -24.87
CA MET A 85 6.13 -8.79 -23.54
C MET A 85 5.22 -7.59 -23.33
N GLN A 86 5.67 -6.39 -23.69
CA GLN A 86 4.85 -5.18 -23.67
C GLN A 86 3.63 -5.34 -24.58
N GLN A 87 3.78 -5.81 -25.81
CA GLN A 87 2.62 -6.01 -26.70
C GLN A 87 1.64 -7.06 -26.19
N THR A 88 2.13 -8.12 -25.54
CA THR A 88 1.29 -9.21 -25.06
C THR A 88 0.55 -8.85 -23.77
N ILE A 89 1.18 -8.09 -22.88
CA ILE A 89 0.60 -7.71 -21.58
C ILE A 89 -0.11 -6.34 -21.66
N SER A 90 0.47 -5.36 -22.36
CA SER A 90 -0.11 -4.01 -22.49
C SER A 90 -1.35 -3.95 -23.39
N GLY A 91 -1.67 -5.00 -24.14
CA GLY A 91 -2.98 -5.17 -24.77
C GLY A 91 -4.14 -5.27 -23.76
N ALA A 92 -3.84 -5.53 -22.48
CA ALA A 92 -4.82 -5.63 -21.39
C ALA A 92 -4.69 -4.51 -20.33
N SER A 93 -3.51 -3.90 -20.14
CA SER A 93 -3.30 -2.85 -19.13
C SER A 93 -2.09 -1.96 -19.43
N ALA A 94 -2.29 -0.63 -19.43
CA ALA A 94 -1.24 0.36 -19.66
C ALA A 94 -0.15 0.42 -18.56
N GLN A 95 -0.23 -0.42 -17.53
CA GLN A 95 0.67 -0.42 -16.38
C GLN A 95 1.70 -1.57 -16.39
N ALA A 96 1.67 -2.45 -17.39
CA ALA A 96 2.61 -3.56 -17.50
C ALA A 96 4.03 -3.07 -17.79
N CYS A 97 5.02 -3.56 -17.04
CA CYS A 97 6.41 -3.17 -17.19
C CYS A 97 7.28 -4.39 -17.47
N SER A 98 8.02 -4.33 -18.58
CA SER A 98 9.07 -5.29 -18.91
C SER A 98 10.43 -4.62 -18.86
N VAL A 99 11.38 -5.24 -18.15
CA VAL A 99 12.75 -4.75 -17.99
C VAL A 99 13.73 -5.87 -18.35
N SER A 100 14.86 -5.54 -19.00
CA SER A 100 15.95 -6.49 -19.28
C SER A 100 17.11 -6.22 -18.35
N LEU A 101 17.66 -7.28 -17.76
CA LEU A 101 18.81 -7.19 -16.86
C LEU A 101 20.11 -6.79 -17.57
N MET A 102 20.22 -7.03 -18.88
CA MET A 102 21.41 -6.67 -19.66
C MET A 102 21.01 -5.99 -20.98
N ASP A 103 21.85 -5.08 -21.43
CA ASP A 103 21.78 -4.49 -22.75
C ASP A 103 23.18 -4.48 -23.39
N HIS A 104 23.32 -5.19 -24.51
CA HIS A 104 24.54 -5.23 -25.31
C HIS A 104 24.96 -3.84 -25.82
N ASN A 105 24.01 -2.91 -25.98
CA ASN A 105 24.31 -1.54 -26.44
C ASN A 105 24.72 -0.60 -25.30
N SER A 106 24.63 -1.05 -24.04
CA SER A 106 25.02 -0.23 -22.90
C SER A 106 26.54 -0.07 -22.84
N ALA A 107 27.00 1.12 -22.46
CA ALA A 107 28.43 1.38 -22.27
C ALA A 107 29.05 0.57 -21.12
N SER A 108 28.22 0.14 -20.15
CA SER A 108 28.61 -0.64 -19.00
C SER A 108 27.44 -1.51 -18.54
N ALA A 109 27.63 -2.83 -18.58
CA ALA A 109 26.64 -3.79 -18.09
C ALA A 109 26.33 -3.60 -16.59
N LEU A 110 27.30 -3.16 -15.79
CA LEU A 110 27.10 -2.88 -14.37
C LEU A 110 26.20 -1.66 -14.15
N THR A 111 26.43 -0.59 -14.92
CA THR A 111 25.61 0.62 -14.82
C THR A 111 24.17 0.32 -15.22
N HIS A 112 23.98 -0.42 -16.33
CA HIS A 112 22.66 -0.87 -16.78
C HIS A 112 21.96 -1.73 -15.70
N LEU A 113 22.69 -2.65 -15.07
CA LEU A 113 22.13 -3.48 -13.99
C LEU A 113 21.67 -2.62 -12.80
N TYR A 114 22.45 -1.63 -12.36
CA TYR A 114 22.03 -0.76 -11.25
C TYR A 114 20.83 0.11 -11.61
N GLU A 115 20.76 0.60 -12.85
CA GLU A 115 19.59 1.33 -13.35
C GLU A 115 18.34 0.45 -13.30
N VAL A 116 18.46 -0.80 -13.77
CA VAL A 116 17.37 -1.79 -13.74
C VAL A 116 16.94 -2.09 -12.30
N LEU A 117 17.87 -2.31 -11.37
CA LEU A 117 17.55 -2.53 -9.96
C LEU A 117 16.83 -1.32 -9.34
N GLY A 118 17.24 -0.10 -9.69
CA GLY A 118 16.55 1.13 -9.30
C GLY A 118 15.14 1.22 -9.86
N GLN A 119 14.95 0.88 -11.15
CA GLN A 119 13.63 0.82 -11.78
C GLN A 119 12.71 -0.19 -11.08
N LEU A 120 13.23 -1.37 -10.73
CA LEU A 120 12.48 -2.38 -9.97
C LEU A 120 12.07 -1.84 -8.59
N TYR A 121 12.98 -1.14 -7.89
CA TYR A 121 12.69 -0.53 -6.59
C TYR A 121 11.57 0.51 -6.64
N VAL A 122 11.63 1.43 -7.62
CA VAL A 122 10.59 2.46 -7.82
C VAL A 122 9.23 1.84 -8.11
N ARG A 123 9.18 0.65 -8.69
CA ARG A 123 7.94 -0.10 -8.97
C ARG A 123 7.44 -0.95 -7.80
N GLY A 124 8.06 -0.83 -6.63
CA GLY A 124 7.62 -1.49 -5.40
C GLY A 124 8.20 -2.88 -5.18
N LEU A 125 9.16 -3.32 -6.02
CA LEU A 125 9.97 -4.50 -5.70
C LEU A 125 11.08 -4.11 -4.72
N HIS A 126 11.58 -5.09 -3.97
CA HIS A 126 12.62 -4.86 -2.96
C HIS A 126 13.84 -5.74 -3.23
N PRO A 127 14.61 -5.49 -4.31
CA PRO A 127 15.83 -6.25 -4.58
C PRO A 127 16.83 -6.06 -3.44
N ASP A 128 17.37 -7.16 -2.91
CA ASP A 128 18.37 -7.13 -1.84
C ASP A 128 19.76 -6.87 -2.42
N VAL A 129 20.07 -5.59 -2.64
CA VAL A 129 21.36 -5.12 -3.19
C VAL A 129 22.53 -5.49 -2.27
N LYS A 130 22.28 -5.76 -0.98
CA LYS A 130 23.35 -6.12 -0.02
C LYS A 130 24.03 -7.43 -0.39
N GLN A 131 23.34 -8.35 -1.04
CA GLN A 131 23.91 -9.64 -1.46
C GLN A 131 24.89 -9.51 -2.64
N LEU A 132 24.89 -8.38 -3.33
CA LEU A 132 25.82 -8.11 -4.44
C LEU A 132 27.22 -7.73 -3.95
N TYR A 133 27.36 -7.34 -2.68
CA TYR A 133 28.60 -6.86 -2.10
C TYR A 133 29.00 -7.69 -0.88
N PRO A 134 30.28 -7.68 -0.52
CA PRO A 134 30.73 -8.23 0.76
C PRO A 134 30.00 -7.55 1.93
N ILE A 135 29.73 -8.32 2.98
CA ILE A 135 29.11 -7.80 4.21
C ILE A 135 30.08 -6.82 4.87
N PRO A 136 29.68 -5.56 5.15
CA PRO A 136 30.53 -4.59 5.81
C PRO A 136 30.75 -4.96 7.29
N SER A 137 31.90 -4.58 7.84
CA SER A 137 32.16 -4.72 9.28
C SER A 137 31.28 -3.75 10.08
N LEU A 138 30.71 -4.25 11.17
CA LEU A 138 29.95 -3.46 12.13
C LEU A 138 30.67 -3.47 13.49
N PRO A 139 30.62 -2.38 14.28
CA PRO A 139 29.84 -1.16 14.07
C PRO A 139 30.38 -0.26 12.95
N ALA A 140 29.53 0.61 12.43
CA ALA A 140 29.92 1.59 11.41
C ALA A 140 31.01 2.55 11.94
N PRO A 141 31.91 3.07 11.09
CA PRO A 141 32.92 4.06 11.49
C PRO A 141 32.30 5.31 12.14
N ARG A 142 33.04 5.94 13.05
CA ARG A 142 32.60 7.13 13.80
C ARG A 142 32.15 8.29 12.91
N ASP A 143 32.77 8.44 11.74
CA ASP A 143 32.49 9.55 10.81
C ASP A 143 31.37 9.23 9.81
N THR A 144 30.62 8.14 10.01
CA THR A 144 29.46 7.81 9.17
C THR A 144 28.37 8.87 9.33
N PRO A 145 27.92 9.52 8.24
CA PRO A 145 26.90 10.56 8.33
C PRO A 145 25.59 10.07 8.98
N PHE A 146 24.95 10.95 9.75
CA PHE A 146 23.63 10.67 10.31
C PHE A 146 22.57 10.60 9.21
N LEU A 147 21.68 9.60 9.29
CA LEU A 147 20.56 9.44 8.35
C LEU A 147 19.37 10.37 8.64
N GLY A 148 19.25 10.87 9.88
CA GLY A 148 18.13 11.69 10.34
C GLY A 148 17.78 12.87 9.42
N PRO A 149 18.76 13.70 9.00
CA PRO A 149 18.50 14.84 8.12
C PRO A 149 18.00 14.46 6.70
N ALA A 150 18.25 13.23 6.25
CA ALA A 150 17.84 12.76 4.93
C ALA A 150 16.39 12.27 4.89
N VAL A 151 15.82 11.91 6.05
CA VAL A 151 14.43 11.44 6.15
C VAL A 151 13.52 12.64 6.39
N GLN A 152 12.67 12.94 5.40
CA GLN A 152 11.69 14.01 5.49
C GLN A 152 10.28 13.42 5.49
N TRP A 153 9.40 14.01 6.29
CA TRP A 153 7.99 13.66 6.35
C TRP A 153 7.18 14.78 5.71
N ASP A 154 5.98 14.44 5.23
CA ASP A 154 5.02 15.45 4.84
C ASP A 154 4.45 16.14 6.09
N HIS A 155 4.94 17.35 6.35
CA HIS A 155 4.52 18.19 7.47
C HIS A 155 3.40 19.18 7.07
N SER A 156 2.66 18.91 5.99
CA SER A 156 1.54 19.76 5.55
C SER A 156 0.36 19.77 6.53
N ALA A 157 0.22 18.72 7.35
CA ALA A 157 -0.83 18.61 8.35
C ALA A 157 -0.39 19.22 9.69
N ASP A 158 -1.11 20.24 10.13
CA ASP A 158 -0.93 20.85 11.45
C ASP A 158 -1.77 20.14 12.51
N TRP A 159 -1.17 19.98 13.68
CA TRP A 159 -1.81 19.38 14.85
C TRP A 159 -1.92 20.42 15.96
N ARG A 160 -2.99 20.33 16.77
CA ARG A 160 -3.15 21.23 17.92
C ARG A 160 -1.96 21.06 18.88
N THR A 161 -1.11 22.07 18.94
CA THR A 161 -0.07 22.18 19.96
C THR A 161 -0.65 22.87 21.19
N PRO A 162 -0.47 22.31 22.41
CA PRO A 162 -0.90 22.97 23.63
C PRO A 162 -0.26 24.36 23.73
N HIS A 163 -1.09 25.40 23.80
CA HIS A 163 -0.59 26.76 23.96
C HIS A 163 -0.40 27.08 25.44
N PHE A 164 0.48 28.03 25.79
CA PHE A 164 0.68 28.45 27.19
C PHE A 164 -0.63 28.80 27.91
N SER A 165 -1.58 29.42 27.19
CA SER A 165 -2.93 29.73 27.70
C SER A 165 -3.72 28.51 28.15
N ASP A 166 -3.46 27.33 27.59
CA ASP A 166 -4.13 26.08 27.98
C ASP A 166 -3.66 25.62 29.38
N PHE A 167 -2.46 26.02 29.81
CA PHE A 167 -1.87 25.68 31.11
C PHE A 167 -2.06 26.76 32.17
N ILE A 168 -2.57 27.95 31.81
CA ILE A 168 -3.00 28.94 32.80
C ILE A 168 -4.26 28.39 33.47
N HIS A 169 -4.06 27.51 34.44
CA HIS A 169 -5.08 27.18 35.41
C HIS A 169 -5.53 28.50 36.03
N LYS A 170 -6.81 28.82 35.86
CA LYS A 170 -7.50 29.81 36.68
C LYS A 170 -7.37 29.37 38.14
N ARG A 171 -6.25 29.69 38.78
CA ARG A 171 -6.04 29.61 40.24
C ARG A 171 -6.90 30.69 40.88
N CYS A 172 -8.20 30.48 40.80
CA CYS A 172 -9.29 31.15 41.48
C CYS A 172 -10.55 30.66 40.78
N SER A 173 -11.49 30.15 41.57
CA SER A 173 -12.89 29.97 41.18
C SER A 173 -13.37 31.25 40.49
N SER A 174 -13.28 31.29 39.17
CA SER A 174 -13.67 32.44 38.37
C SER A 174 -14.93 32.05 37.65
N ALA A 175 -15.99 32.83 37.89
CA ALA A 175 -17.34 32.65 37.33
C ALA A 175 -17.41 32.79 35.78
N GLN A 176 -16.26 32.75 35.10
CA GLN A 176 -16.15 32.92 33.66
C GLN A 176 -15.61 31.62 33.06
N ASN A 177 -16.38 30.96 32.20
CA ASN A 177 -15.91 29.88 31.35
C ASN A 177 -15.92 30.32 29.88
N THR A 178 -14.89 29.95 29.12
CA THR A 178 -14.78 30.28 27.69
C THR A 178 -14.92 28.98 26.90
N ILE A 179 -16.02 28.84 26.17
CA ILE A 179 -16.27 27.70 25.30
C ILE A 179 -15.87 28.11 23.87
N LYS A 180 -14.86 27.42 23.31
CA LYS A 180 -14.52 27.55 21.88
C LYS A 180 -15.36 26.56 21.10
N VAL A 181 -16.17 27.05 20.17
CA VAL A 181 -16.94 26.22 19.24
C VAL A 181 -16.29 26.37 17.87
N ASP A 182 -15.62 25.31 17.43
CA ASP A 182 -15.11 25.23 16.08
C ASP A 182 -16.21 24.66 15.17
N LEU A 183 -16.61 25.40 14.13
CA LEU A 183 -17.64 24.97 13.19
C LEU A 183 -17.14 23.95 12.16
N LEU A 184 -15.82 23.80 12.04
CA LEU A 184 -15.19 22.78 11.20
C LEU A 184 -15.18 21.39 11.87
N ASP A 185 -15.33 21.35 13.20
CA ASP A 185 -15.48 20.11 13.94
C ASP A 185 -16.81 19.42 13.53
N PRO A 186 -16.78 18.15 13.07
CA PRO A 186 -17.98 17.39 12.74
C PRO A 186 -19.05 17.38 13.86
N LEU A 187 -18.64 17.49 15.13
CA LEU A 187 -19.56 17.53 16.28
C LEU A 187 -20.35 18.84 16.41
N ASN A 188 -19.85 19.93 15.81
CA ASN A 188 -20.46 21.27 15.87
C ASN A 188 -21.03 21.73 14.53
N HIS A 189 -20.88 20.91 13.48
CA HIS A 189 -21.28 21.25 12.11
C HIS A 189 -22.78 21.58 11.99
N HIS A 190 -23.65 21.06 12.85
CA HIS A 190 -25.08 21.40 12.85
C HIS A 190 -25.34 22.88 13.15
N TYR A 191 -24.43 23.57 13.86
CA TYR A 191 -24.56 25.01 14.10
C TYR A 191 -24.31 25.84 12.83
N SER A 192 -23.53 25.33 11.87
CA SER A 192 -23.22 26.05 10.62
C SER A 192 -24.41 26.06 9.63
N GLN A 193 -25.37 25.15 9.82
CA GLN A 193 -26.55 25.00 8.98
C GLN A 193 -27.61 26.10 9.20
N TYR A 194 -27.59 26.77 10.37
CA TYR A 194 -28.51 27.87 10.65
C TYR A 194 -28.06 29.14 9.91
N LYS A 195 -28.89 29.59 8.96
CA LYS A 195 -28.63 30.80 8.18
C LYS A 195 -29.76 31.81 8.38
N PHE A 196 -29.40 33.04 8.69
CA PHE A 196 -30.31 34.17 8.73
C PHE A 196 -29.86 35.19 7.68
N ALA A 197 -30.76 35.58 6.77
CA ALA A 197 -30.44 36.47 5.64
C ALA A 197 -29.22 36.01 4.81
N GLY A 198 -29.02 34.70 4.66
CA GLY A 198 -27.90 34.12 3.90
C GLY A 198 -26.57 34.03 4.65
N GLN A 199 -26.45 34.62 5.84
CA GLN A 199 -25.26 34.53 6.69
C GLN A 199 -25.44 33.43 7.73
N THR A 200 -24.37 32.68 8.00
CA THR A 200 -24.34 31.72 9.10
C THR A 200 -24.29 32.48 10.42
N VAL A 201 -25.33 32.32 11.23
CA VAL A 201 -25.46 32.95 12.54
C VAL A 201 -25.51 31.86 13.59
N PHE A 202 -24.85 32.05 14.73
CA PHE A 202 -24.93 31.06 15.79
C PHE A 202 -26.35 31.01 16.38
N PRO A 203 -27.04 29.86 16.39
CA PRO A 203 -28.45 29.79 16.77
C PRO A 203 -28.65 30.04 18.27
N LEU A 204 -29.74 30.74 18.63
CA LEU A 204 -30.10 31.00 20.03
C LEU A 204 -30.26 29.71 20.83
N GLY A 205 -30.86 28.67 20.24
CA GLY A 205 -30.96 27.35 20.87
C GLY A 205 -29.61 26.70 21.15
N GLY A 206 -28.59 26.97 20.33
CA GLY A 206 -27.21 26.56 20.58
C GLY A 206 -26.62 27.25 21.81
N LEU A 207 -26.87 28.56 21.97
CA LEU A 207 -26.41 29.31 23.16
C LEU A 207 -27.03 28.76 24.44
N ILE A 208 -28.35 28.51 24.42
CA ILE A 208 -29.07 27.94 25.57
C ILE A 208 -28.54 26.56 25.91
N ASN A 209 -28.28 25.70 24.91
CA ASN A 209 -27.70 24.38 25.14
C ASN A 209 -26.28 24.47 25.74
N LEU A 210 -25.42 25.37 25.25
CA LEU A 210 -24.08 25.58 25.81
C LEU A 210 -24.15 26.06 27.27
N LEU A 211 -25.03 27.01 27.57
CA LEU A 211 -25.26 27.52 28.93
C LEU A 211 -25.80 26.43 29.86
N ALA A 212 -26.78 25.66 29.41
CA ALA A 212 -27.31 24.54 30.17
C ALA A 212 -26.22 23.51 30.48
N ASN A 213 -25.38 23.16 29.49
CA ASN A 213 -24.27 22.23 29.68
C ASN A 213 -23.28 22.72 30.72
N GLU A 214 -22.99 24.01 30.73
CA GLU A 214 -22.10 24.61 31.71
C GLU A 214 -22.70 24.62 33.11
N PHE A 215 -23.98 24.96 33.23
CA PHE A 215 -24.71 24.90 34.50
C PHE A 215 -24.72 23.48 35.08
N TYR A 216 -24.96 22.46 34.25
CA TYR A 216 -24.90 21.06 34.66
C TYR A 216 -23.51 20.65 35.16
N LYS A 217 -22.45 21.06 34.45
CA LYS A 217 -21.05 20.81 34.87
C LYS A 217 -20.74 21.42 36.24
N GLN A 218 -21.16 22.66 36.48
CA GLN A 218 -20.94 23.35 37.76
C GLN A 218 -21.75 22.73 38.91
N SER A 219 -22.97 22.26 38.61
CA SER A 219 -23.86 21.63 39.60
C SER A 219 -23.48 20.19 39.93
N GLY A 220 -22.41 19.63 39.33
CA GLY A 220 -21.97 18.25 39.54
C GLY A 220 -22.92 17.18 38.97
N CYS A 221 -23.97 17.58 38.27
CA CYS A 221 -24.94 16.68 37.65
C CYS A 221 -24.48 16.35 36.23
N THR A 222 -23.96 15.14 36.01
CA THR A 222 -23.63 14.67 34.66
C THR A 222 -24.91 14.50 33.84
N LYS A 223 -24.87 14.95 32.57
CA LYS A 223 -25.92 14.62 31.59
C LYS A 223 -26.09 13.11 31.56
N ARG A 224 -27.23 12.59 32.04
CA ARG A 224 -27.64 11.23 31.69
C ARG A 224 -27.79 11.20 30.18
N LYS A 225 -27.01 10.32 29.52
CA LYS A 225 -27.23 9.96 28.12
C LYS A 225 -28.66 9.44 27.99
N THR A 226 -29.56 10.22 27.41
CA THR A 226 -30.79 9.68 26.83
C THR A 226 -30.43 9.03 25.50
N GLU A 227 -29.79 7.86 25.57
CA GLU A 227 -29.64 6.94 24.44
C GLU A 227 -30.98 6.24 24.19
N HIS A 228 -31.96 6.97 23.64
CA HIS A 228 -33.11 6.47 22.86
C HIS A 228 -34.14 7.59 22.75
N CYS A 229 -33.96 8.48 21.79
CA CYS A 229 -35.10 9.12 21.16
C CYS A 229 -34.71 9.49 19.73
N SER A 230 -34.80 8.48 18.87
CA SER A 230 -34.98 8.69 17.44
C SER A 230 -36.36 9.30 17.23
N ASP A 231 -36.53 10.58 17.58
CA ASP A 231 -37.62 11.39 17.07
C ASP A 231 -37.33 12.88 17.27
N VAL A 232 -37.59 13.60 16.19
CA VAL A 232 -37.34 15.00 15.95
C VAL A 232 -38.06 15.85 17.01
N HIS A 233 -37.36 16.87 17.54
CA HIS A 233 -37.74 17.82 18.60
C HIS A 233 -37.10 17.51 19.96
N SER A 234 -35.85 17.95 20.13
CA SER A 234 -35.26 18.14 21.45
C SER A 234 -35.96 19.33 22.13
N VAL A 235 -37.13 19.07 22.71
CA VAL A 235 -37.82 19.99 23.59
C VAL A 235 -37.04 20.02 24.90
N MET A 236 -36.51 21.19 25.23
CA MET A 236 -35.93 21.48 26.54
C MET A 236 -37.03 21.34 27.60
N CYS A 237 -37.17 20.17 28.21
CA CYS A 237 -37.99 20.01 29.41
C CYS A 237 -37.25 20.66 30.59
N ILE A 238 -37.63 21.90 30.90
CA ILE A 238 -37.30 22.54 32.18
C ILE A 238 -38.29 21.97 33.20
N SER A 239 -37.89 20.89 33.88
CA SER A 239 -38.61 20.42 35.07
C SER A 239 -38.31 21.39 36.22
N TYR A 240 -39.30 22.21 36.58
CA TYR A 240 -39.27 22.97 37.83
C TYR A 240 -39.41 21.98 39.00
N ALA A 241 -38.36 21.80 39.79
CA ALA A 241 -38.49 21.22 41.11
C ALA A 241 -39.23 22.24 41.99
N ASN A 242 -40.46 21.90 42.38
CA ASN A 242 -41.29 22.74 43.24
C ASN A 242 -40.71 22.75 44.67
N PRO A 243 -40.23 23.89 45.23
CA PRO A 243 -39.57 23.90 46.53
C PRO A 243 -40.54 23.75 47.73
N TRP A 244 -41.84 23.62 47.50
CA TRP A 244 -42.88 23.65 48.54
C TRP A 244 -43.61 22.31 48.74
N ALA A 245 -42.94 21.19 48.48
CA ALA A 245 -43.48 19.87 48.79
C ALA A 245 -42.72 19.21 49.96
N SER A 246 -42.82 19.82 51.15
CA SER A 246 -42.67 19.12 52.44
C SER A 246 -42.90 20.08 53.61
N ALA A 247 -44.17 20.23 54.01
CA ALA A 247 -44.70 20.28 55.39
C ALA A 247 -46.17 20.73 55.34
#